data_AF-A0AAJ1N1C6-F1
#
_entry.id   AF-A0AAJ1N1C6-F1
#
_cell.length_a   1.000
_cell.length_b   1.000
_cell.length_c   1.000
_cell.angle_alpha   90.00
_cell.angle_beta   90.00
_cell.angle_gamma   90.00
#
_symmetry.space_group_name_H-M   'P 1'
#
loop_
_entity.id
_entity.type
_entity.pdbx_description
1 polymer ?
#
loop_
_entity_poly.entity_id
_entity_poly.type
_entity_poly.pdbx_seq_one_letter_code
_entity_poly.pdbx_strand_id
1 'polypeptide(L)'
;ILTDQEKLSKAEELIRAWQQFTEFAEHKRAAGLSPISSQIYFPVPTILNNVNSFLIGSFEATTTKNFVREDILRKIDKKLNQLYKAKNKDSFTITDLEQDKVIIGSYPAGTMFRRRISGYNDIMLDVSKNTGRKPKRPGRSKHPKDDRYRVGTYGVIIEGNSLNAPDAY
;
A
#
# COMPACT_ATOMS: atom_id res chain seq x y z
N ILE A 1 13.93 -13.91 10.08
CA ILE A 1 13.53 -15.03 10.96
C ILE A 1 13.99 -14.68 12.37
N LEU A 2 13.14 -14.85 13.39
CA LEU A 2 13.48 -14.54 14.79
C LEU A 2 13.27 -15.78 15.65
N THR A 3 14.31 -16.21 16.38
CA THR A 3 14.32 -17.42 17.22
C THR A 3 14.41 -17.10 18.72
N ASP A 4 14.76 -15.86 19.07
CA ASP A 4 14.93 -15.38 20.44
C ASP A 4 13.58 -14.99 21.06
N GLN A 5 13.23 -15.64 22.17
CA GLN A 5 11.92 -15.50 22.83
C GLN A 5 11.70 -14.12 23.45
N GLU A 6 12.74 -13.50 24.03
CA GLU A 6 12.61 -12.16 24.60
C GLU A 6 12.40 -11.12 23.50
N LYS A 7 13.12 -11.28 22.38
CA LYS A 7 12.93 -10.43 21.21
C LYS A 7 11.57 -10.65 20.54
N LEU A 8 11.05 -11.88 20.53
CA LEU A 8 9.70 -12.18 20.04
C LEU A 8 8.65 -11.47 20.89
N SER A 9 8.72 -11.58 22.22
CA SER A 9 7.79 -10.89 23.12
C SER A 9 7.82 -9.37 22.94
N LYS A 10 9.02 -8.79 22.85
CA LYS A 10 9.16 -7.35 22.55
C LYS A 10 8.59 -6.97 21.19
N ALA A 11 8.73 -7.82 20.17
CA ALA A 11 8.16 -7.57 18.85
C ALA A 11 6.62 -7.61 18.89
N GLU A 12 6.03 -8.53 19.66
CA GLU A 12 4.57 -8.58 19.86
C GLU A 12 4.04 -7.30 20.52
N GLU A 13 4.74 -6.79 21.54
CA GLU A 13 4.39 -5.52 22.20
C GLU A 13 4.43 -4.35 21.21
N LEU A 14 5.49 -4.25 20.39
CA LEU A 14 5.63 -3.21 19.37
C LEU A 14 4.54 -3.31 18.30
N ILE A 15 4.17 -4.52 17.88
CA ILE A 15 3.09 -4.73 16.91
C ILE A 15 1.74 -4.27 17.49
N ARG A 16 1.46 -4.56 18.77
CA ARG A 16 0.25 -4.07 19.44
C ARG A 16 0.23 -2.54 19.50
N ALA A 17 1.34 -1.92 19.86
CA ALA A 17 1.47 -0.46 19.86
C ALA A 17 1.27 0.13 18.45
N TRP A 18 1.83 -0.53 17.43
CA TRP A 18 1.65 -0.14 16.03
C TRP A 18 0.19 -0.24 15.60
N GLN A 19 -0.49 -1.32 15.97
CA GLN A 19 -1.91 -1.51 15.67
C GLN A 19 -2.77 -0.39 16.29
N GLN A 20 -2.56 -0.06 17.56
CA GLN A 20 -3.24 1.06 18.21
C GLN A 20 -2.97 2.39 17.49
N PHE A 21 -1.73 2.64 17.09
CA PHE A 21 -1.38 3.81 16.28
C PHE A 21 -2.12 3.81 14.94
N THR A 22 -2.20 2.68 14.23
CA THR A 22 -2.89 2.60 12.94
C THR A 22 -4.38 2.87 13.05
N GLU A 23 -5.04 2.37 14.11
CA GLU A 23 -6.46 2.62 14.38
C GLU A 23 -6.72 4.09 14.70
N PHE A 24 -5.82 4.73 15.45
CA PHE A 24 -5.89 6.16 15.71
C PHE A 24 -5.66 7.00 14.45
N ALA A 25 -4.67 6.64 13.63
CA ALA A 25 -4.35 7.31 12.36
C ALA A 25 -5.51 7.18 11.36
N GLU A 26 -5.99 5.94 11.13
CA GLU A 26 -7.41 5.56 11.03
C GLU A 26 -8.43 6.66 11.14
N HIS A 27 -8.84 6.80 12.39
CA HIS A 27 -9.91 7.64 12.83
C HIS A 27 -9.64 9.11 12.46
N LYS A 28 -8.40 9.60 12.64
CA LYS A 28 -8.04 10.98 12.31
C LYS A 28 -8.09 11.25 10.81
N ARG A 29 -7.62 10.32 9.97
CA ARG A 29 -7.65 10.47 8.51
C ARG A 29 -9.09 10.42 7.99
N ALA A 30 -9.92 9.52 8.50
CA ALA A 30 -11.34 9.44 8.13
C ALA A 30 -12.11 10.73 8.50
N ALA A 31 -11.76 11.36 9.62
CA ALA A 31 -12.30 12.65 10.04
C ALA A 31 -11.69 13.86 9.29
N GLY A 32 -10.76 13.66 8.35
CA GLY A 32 -10.07 14.73 7.62
C GLY A 32 -9.08 15.55 8.47
N LEU A 33 -8.72 15.06 9.65
CA LEU A 33 -7.82 15.72 10.61
C LEU A 33 -6.34 15.38 10.39
N SER A 34 -6.03 14.42 9.53
CA SER A 34 -4.67 14.02 9.21
C SER A 34 -4.49 13.86 7.69
N PRO A 35 -3.44 14.46 7.09
CA PRO A 35 -3.09 14.26 5.70
C PRO A 35 -2.21 13.01 5.46
N ILE A 36 -1.87 12.26 6.50
CA ILE A 36 -0.97 11.09 6.42
C ILE A 36 -1.64 10.01 5.56
N SER A 37 -0.90 9.50 4.57
CA SER A 37 -1.37 8.40 3.71
C SER A 37 -1.41 7.08 4.48
N SER A 38 -2.47 6.29 4.29
CA SER A 38 -2.61 4.95 4.90
C SER A 38 -1.49 3.98 4.52
N GLN A 39 -0.83 4.22 3.38
CA GLN A 39 0.33 3.45 2.93
C GLN A 39 1.54 3.56 3.89
N ILE A 40 1.58 4.59 4.75
CA ILE A 40 2.66 4.80 5.71
C ILE A 40 2.51 3.90 6.93
N TYR A 41 1.34 3.31 7.21
CA TYR A 41 1.18 2.48 8.40
C TYR A 41 0.47 1.16 8.14
N PHE A 42 -0.06 0.96 6.94
CA PHE A 42 -0.55 -0.32 6.46
C PHE A 42 0.37 -0.97 5.41
N PRO A 43 0.33 -2.31 5.31
CA PRO A 43 -0.26 -3.26 6.26
C PRO A 43 0.45 -3.25 7.62
N VAL A 44 -0.28 -3.56 8.69
CA VAL A 44 0.27 -3.67 10.05
C VAL A 44 1.31 -4.79 10.07
N PRO A 45 2.51 -4.58 10.62
CA PRO A 45 3.51 -5.64 10.75
C PRO A 45 2.93 -6.82 11.53
N THR A 46 3.19 -8.03 11.06
CA THR A 46 2.65 -9.26 11.67
C THR A 46 3.80 -10.25 11.91
N ILE A 47 3.66 -11.05 12.97
CA ILE A 47 4.50 -12.22 13.19
C ILE A 47 3.76 -13.44 12.66
N LEU A 48 4.40 -14.18 11.75
CA LEU A 48 3.87 -15.41 11.19
C LEU A 48 4.43 -16.60 11.95
N ASN A 49 3.52 -17.31 12.61
CA ASN A 49 3.81 -18.51 13.40
C ASN A 49 3.50 -19.77 12.58
N ASN A 50 4.13 -20.89 12.95
CA ASN A 50 3.93 -22.20 12.31
C ASN A 50 4.18 -22.19 10.80
N VAL A 51 5.19 -21.42 10.37
CA VAL A 51 5.60 -21.34 8.98
C VAL A 51 6.54 -22.50 8.69
N ASN A 52 6.18 -23.37 7.74
CA ASN A 52 7.08 -24.44 7.31
C ASN A 52 8.01 -23.99 6.17
N SER A 53 7.47 -23.21 5.24
CA SER A 53 8.23 -22.62 4.14
C SER A 53 7.51 -21.37 3.63
N PHE A 54 8.28 -20.45 3.05
CA PHE A 54 7.78 -19.21 2.50
C PHE A 54 8.49 -18.87 1.20
N LEU A 55 7.83 -18.07 0.37
CA LEU A 55 8.38 -17.55 -0.87
C LEU A 55 8.08 -16.06 -0.97
N ILE A 56 9.11 -15.27 -1.24
CA ILE A 56 9.00 -13.83 -1.40
C ILE A 56 8.85 -13.52 -2.90
N GLY A 57 7.83 -12.76 -3.25
CA GLY A 57 7.61 -12.28 -4.61
C GLY A 57 7.46 -10.76 -4.64
N SER A 58 8.11 -10.13 -5.62
CA SER A 58 7.88 -8.72 -5.97
C SER A 58 7.00 -8.66 -7.21
N PHE A 59 5.97 -7.81 -7.19
CA PHE A 59 5.03 -7.65 -8.28
C PHE A 59 4.82 -6.18 -8.60
N GLU A 60 4.86 -5.81 -9.86
CA GLU A 60 4.42 -4.49 -10.27
C GLU A 60 2.92 -4.35 -9.97
N ALA A 61 2.60 -3.36 -9.16
CA ALA A 61 1.25 -3.09 -8.71
C ALA A 61 0.75 -1.77 -9.30
N THR A 62 -0.56 -1.70 -9.52
CA THR A 62 -1.22 -0.52 -10.06
C THR A 62 -2.31 -0.09 -9.10
N THR A 63 -2.17 1.12 -8.53
CA THR A 63 -3.25 1.73 -7.77
C THR A 63 -4.17 2.44 -8.74
N THR A 64 -5.47 2.19 -8.63
CA THR A 64 -6.49 2.88 -9.43
C THR A 64 -7.31 3.80 -8.56
N LYS A 65 -7.53 5.03 -9.01
CA LYS A 65 -8.43 5.98 -8.36
C LYS A 65 -9.38 6.54 -9.40
N ASN A 66 -10.67 6.47 -9.09
CA ASN A 66 -11.72 7.03 -9.93
C ASN A 66 -11.99 8.48 -9.51
N PHE A 67 -12.28 9.32 -10.49
CA PHE A 67 -12.65 10.71 -10.31
C PHE A 67 -13.83 11.03 -11.22
N VAL A 68 -14.78 11.81 -10.72
CA VAL A 68 -15.82 12.39 -11.57
C VAL A 68 -15.25 13.63 -12.25
N ARG A 69 -15.66 13.90 -13.49
CA ARG A 69 -15.29 15.09 -14.27
C ARG A 69 -15.32 16.37 -13.44
N GLU A 70 -16.41 16.61 -12.71
CA GLU A 70 -16.65 17.83 -11.95
C GLU A 70 -15.64 17.99 -10.79
N ASP A 71 -15.16 16.89 -10.21
CA ASP A 71 -14.14 16.92 -9.17
C ASP A 71 -12.74 17.25 -9.74
N ILE A 72 -12.47 16.83 -10.98
CA ILE A 72 -11.24 17.18 -11.69
C ILE A 72 -11.24 18.67 -12.02
N LEU A 73 -12.33 19.17 -12.62
CA LEU A 73 -12.46 20.58 -12.96
C LEU A 73 -12.32 21.48 -11.71
N ARG A 74 -12.99 21.13 -10.60
CA ARG A 74 -12.85 21.84 -9.33
C ARG A 74 -11.41 21.87 -8.81
N LYS A 75 -10.63 20.79 -8.99
CA LYS A 75 -9.22 20.75 -8.59
C LYS A 75 -8.34 21.61 -9.48
N ILE A 76 -8.57 21.57 -10.80
CA ILE A 76 -7.85 22.42 -11.75
C ILE A 76 -8.11 23.90 -11.43
N ASP A 77 -9.37 24.30 -11.24
CA ASP A 77 -9.73 25.67 -10.86
C ASP A 77 -9.09 26.12 -9.56
N LYS A 78 -9.09 25.25 -8.54
CA LYS A 78 -8.44 25.54 -7.27
C LYS A 78 -6.93 25.76 -7.45
N LYS A 79 -6.27 24.94 -8.29
CA LYS A 79 -4.83 25.05 -8.55
C LYS A 79 -4.49 26.28 -9.38
N LEU A 80 -5.25 26.58 -10.43
CA LEU A 80 -5.11 27.79 -11.24
C LEU A 80 -5.25 29.05 -10.36
N ASN A 81 -6.28 29.11 -9.53
CA ASN A 81 -6.48 30.23 -8.59
C ASN A 81 -5.30 30.41 -7.62
N GLN A 82 -4.65 29.34 -7.20
CA GLN A 82 -3.44 29.41 -6.38
C GLN A 82 -2.24 29.94 -7.19
N LEU A 83 -2.06 29.46 -8.41
CA LEU A 83 -0.94 29.85 -9.27
C LEU A 83 -1.04 31.31 -9.72
N TYR A 84 -2.22 31.80 -10.08
CA TYR A 84 -2.40 33.22 -10.43
C TYR A 84 -2.13 34.18 -9.27
N LYS A 85 -2.37 33.73 -8.03
CA LYS A 85 -2.10 34.50 -6.81
C LYS A 85 -0.65 34.39 -6.34
N ALA A 86 0.14 33.47 -6.88
CA ALA A 86 1.54 33.31 -6.52
C ALA A 86 2.38 34.48 -7.08
N LYS A 87 3.38 34.94 -6.30
CA LYS A 87 4.29 36.02 -6.71
C LYS A 87 5.11 35.64 -7.95
N ASN A 88 5.54 34.38 -8.03
CA ASN A 88 6.24 33.83 -9.18
C ASN A 88 5.25 32.96 -9.96
N LYS A 89 4.67 33.52 -11.02
CA LYS A 89 3.73 32.80 -11.88
C LYS A 89 4.50 31.83 -12.76
N ASP A 90 4.23 30.55 -12.60
CA ASP A 90 4.71 29.53 -13.53
C ASP A 90 3.76 29.49 -14.74
N SER A 91 4.10 30.26 -15.77
CA SER A 91 3.26 30.41 -16.96
C SER A 91 3.04 29.12 -17.74
N PHE A 92 4.02 28.21 -17.74
CA PHE A 92 3.90 26.91 -18.41
C PHE A 92 2.85 26.05 -17.72
N THR A 93 2.98 25.87 -16.39
CA THR A 93 2.01 25.10 -15.60
C THR A 93 0.61 25.70 -15.67
N ILE A 94 0.47 27.02 -15.72
CA ILE A 94 -0.84 27.68 -15.90
C ILE A 94 -1.44 27.32 -17.26
N THR A 95 -0.67 27.44 -18.34
CA THR A 95 -1.13 27.17 -19.72
C THR A 95 -1.57 25.71 -19.87
N ASP A 96 -0.78 24.78 -19.34
CA ASP A 96 -1.11 23.34 -19.38
C ASP A 96 -2.43 23.05 -18.64
N LEU A 97 -2.62 23.64 -17.45
CA LEU A 97 -3.84 23.47 -16.67
C LEU A 97 -5.07 24.09 -17.33
N GLU A 98 -4.92 25.23 -18.02
CA GLU A 98 -6.00 25.82 -18.81
C GLU A 98 -6.41 24.92 -19.97
N GLN A 99 -5.44 24.34 -20.69
CA GLN A 99 -5.71 23.38 -21.77
C GLN A 99 -6.39 22.11 -21.23
N ASP A 100 -5.86 21.55 -20.14
CA ASP A 100 -6.47 20.39 -19.46
C ASP A 100 -7.90 20.68 -19.03
N LYS A 101 -8.19 21.90 -18.55
CA LYS A 101 -9.55 22.32 -18.18
C LYS A 101 -10.49 22.28 -19.37
N VAL A 102 -10.05 22.76 -20.54
CA VAL A 102 -10.86 22.73 -21.78
C VAL A 102 -11.09 21.28 -22.23
N ILE A 103 -10.04 20.46 -22.24
CA ILE A 103 -10.12 19.06 -22.65
C ILE A 103 -11.08 18.28 -21.74
N ILE A 104 -10.88 18.32 -20.43
CA ILE A 104 -11.76 17.63 -19.46
C ILE A 104 -13.18 18.24 -19.49
N GLY A 105 -13.28 19.54 -19.72
CA GLY A 105 -14.53 20.26 -19.86
C GLY A 105 -15.38 19.80 -21.06
N SER A 106 -14.75 19.31 -22.13
CA SER A 106 -15.46 18.83 -23.34
C SER A 106 -16.22 17.51 -23.15
N TYR A 107 -15.88 16.73 -22.12
CA TYR A 107 -16.58 15.48 -21.82
C TYR A 107 -17.96 15.73 -21.21
N PRO A 108 -18.93 14.80 -21.36
CA PRO A 108 -20.24 14.90 -20.73
C PRO A 108 -20.17 15.01 -19.20
N ALA A 109 -21.13 15.70 -18.61
CA ALA A 109 -21.25 15.80 -17.15
C ALA A 109 -21.38 14.40 -16.52
N GLY A 110 -20.73 14.18 -15.37
CA GLY A 110 -20.71 12.87 -14.70
C GLY A 110 -19.77 11.83 -15.32
N THR A 111 -18.99 12.19 -16.35
CA THR A 111 -17.97 11.29 -16.91
C THR A 111 -16.97 10.84 -15.83
N MET A 112 -16.72 9.54 -15.77
CA MET A 112 -15.80 8.92 -14.82
C MET A 112 -14.41 8.72 -15.43
N PHE A 113 -13.41 9.33 -14.82
CA PHE A 113 -12.00 9.16 -15.18
C PHE A 113 -11.31 8.22 -14.20
N ARG A 114 -10.47 7.31 -14.72
CA ARG A 114 -9.65 6.41 -13.90
C ARG A 114 -8.19 6.81 -14.03
N ARG A 115 -7.62 7.32 -12.94
CA ARG A 115 -6.17 7.47 -12.80
C ARG A 115 -5.58 6.13 -12.43
N ARG A 116 -4.61 5.65 -13.21
CA ARG A 116 -3.77 4.51 -12.88
C ARG A 116 -2.40 5.05 -12.47
N ILE A 117 -1.91 4.62 -11.31
CA ILE A 117 -0.54 4.87 -10.87
C ILE A 117 0.16 3.52 -10.91
N SER A 118 0.96 3.31 -11.94
CA SER A 118 1.85 2.14 -12.12
C SER A 118 3.27 2.48 -11.66
N GLY A 119 4.16 1.49 -11.66
CA GLY A 119 5.57 1.70 -11.34
C GLY A 119 5.95 1.61 -9.85
N TYR A 120 5.07 1.09 -8.99
CA TYR A 120 5.48 0.64 -7.66
C TYR A 120 5.39 -0.89 -7.57
N ASN A 121 6.32 -1.48 -6.82
CA ASN A 121 6.34 -2.92 -6.58
C ASN A 121 5.74 -3.24 -5.22
N ASP A 122 4.75 -4.12 -5.19
CA ASP A 122 4.27 -4.74 -3.96
C ASP A 122 5.08 -6.00 -3.65
N ILE A 123 5.45 -6.16 -2.39
CA ILE A 123 6.05 -7.39 -1.88
C ILE A 123 4.92 -8.26 -1.33
N MET A 124 4.87 -9.50 -1.80
CA MET A 124 3.94 -10.52 -1.32
C MET A 124 4.73 -11.70 -0.77
N LEU A 125 4.25 -12.25 0.34
CA LEU A 125 4.76 -13.46 0.95
C LEU A 125 3.72 -14.57 0.78
N ASP A 126 4.09 -15.62 0.05
CA ASP A 126 3.30 -16.84 -0.06
C ASP A 126 3.82 -17.84 0.98
N VAL A 127 2.94 -18.29 1.90
CA VAL A 127 3.32 -19.04 3.11
C VAL A 127 2.58 -20.37 3.15
N SER A 128 3.33 -21.46 3.37
CA SER A 128 2.78 -22.80 3.53
C SER A 128 2.78 -23.19 5.00
N LYS A 129 1.57 -23.35 5.55
CA LYS A 129 1.34 -23.89 6.91
C LYS A 129 0.92 -25.35 6.79
N ASN A 130 1.51 -26.23 7.59
CA ASN A 130 1.08 -27.63 7.79
C ASN A 130 1.16 -28.62 6.61
N THR A 131 1.70 -28.28 5.43
CA THR A 131 1.75 -29.24 4.30
C THR A 131 3.14 -29.77 3.96
N GLY A 132 4.21 -29.25 4.58
CA GLY A 132 5.61 -29.61 4.25
C GLY A 132 6.03 -29.30 2.81
N ARG A 133 5.16 -28.65 2.02
CA ARG A 133 5.39 -28.34 0.61
C ARG A 133 5.89 -26.91 0.47
N LYS A 134 6.94 -26.74 -0.34
CA LYS A 134 7.45 -25.42 -0.74
C LYS A 134 6.49 -24.74 -1.73
N PRO A 135 6.20 -23.43 -1.60
CA PRO A 135 5.43 -22.70 -2.59
C PRO A 135 6.18 -22.76 -3.94
N LYS A 136 5.50 -23.22 -5.00
CA LYS A 136 6.18 -23.52 -6.28
C LYS A 136 6.54 -22.28 -7.10
N ARG A 137 5.78 -21.17 -7.00
CA ARG A 137 6.02 -19.92 -7.73
C ARG A 137 5.40 -18.72 -7.01
N PRO A 138 6.07 -17.56 -7.00
CA PRO A 138 5.53 -16.37 -6.36
C PRO A 138 4.35 -15.89 -7.20
N GLY A 139 3.22 -15.65 -6.54
CA GLY A 139 2.04 -15.01 -7.13
C GLY A 139 1.20 -15.85 -8.08
N ARG A 140 1.40 -17.16 -8.06
CA ARG A 140 0.52 -18.12 -8.74
C ARG A 140 0.14 -19.30 -7.83
N SER A 141 0.23 -19.13 -6.51
CA SER A 141 -0.33 -20.15 -5.62
C SER A 141 -1.86 -20.16 -5.78
N LYS A 142 -2.33 -21.19 -6.49
CA LYS A 142 -3.75 -21.55 -6.61
C LYS A 142 -4.14 -22.61 -5.57
N HIS A 143 -3.24 -22.94 -4.64
CA HIS A 143 -3.55 -23.95 -3.65
C HIS A 143 -4.32 -23.32 -2.48
N PRO A 144 -5.52 -23.82 -2.15
CA PRO A 144 -6.38 -23.24 -1.11
C PRO A 144 -5.81 -23.34 0.31
N LYS A 145 -4.59 -23.88 0.49
CA LYS A 145 -3.91 -24.04 1.77
C LYS A 145 -2.68 -23.13 1.96
N ASP A 146 -2.30 -22.36 0.93
CA ASP A 146 -1.23 -21.38 1.06
C ASP A 146 -1.83 -20.03 1.44
N ASP A 147 -1.35 -19.46 2.53
CA ASP A 147 -1.74 -18.12 2.96
C ASP A 147 -0.90 -17.07 2.20
N ARG A 148 -1.54 -15.99 1.76
CA ARG A 148 -0.86 -14.90 1.04
C ARG A 148 -0.92 -13.61 1.85
N TYR A 149 0.26 -13.08 2.18
CA TYR A 149 0.40 -11.85 2.97
C TYR A 149 1.01 -10.75 2.11
N ARG A 150 0.34 -9.59 2.03
CA ARG A 150 0.97 -8.37 1.50
C ARG A 150 1.92 -7.83 2.57
N VAL A 151 3.16 -7.57 2.17
CA VAL A 151 4.18 -7.05 3.07
C VAL A 151 4.33 -5.55 2.81
N GLY A 152 4.17 -4.77 3.88
CA GLY A 152 4.33 -3.32 3.84
C GLY A 152 5.79 -2.90 3.94
N THR A 153 6.02 -1.59 4.00
CA THR A 153 7.36 -0.99 4.17
C THR A 153 8.12 -1.52 5.39
N TYR A 154 7.38 -1.94 6.43
CA TYR A 154 7.94 -2.39 7.70
C TYR A 154 8.24 -3.90 7.75
N GLY A 155 7.95 -4.63 6.67
CA GLY A 155 8.26 -6.04 6.60
C GLY A 155 7.29 -6.95 7.38
N VAL A 156 7.75 -8.17 7.62
CA VAL A 156 7.04 -9.24 8.33
C VAL A 156 8.07 -10.05 9.10
N ILE A 157 7.69 -10.52 10.29
CA ILE A 157 8.56 -11.39 11.10
C ILE A 157 8.08 -12.82 10.94
N ILE A 158 9.02 -13.75 10.75
CA ILE A 158 8.75 -15.18 10.74
C ILE A 158 9.35 -15.77 12.01
N GLU A 159 8.51 -16.41 12.81
CA GLU A 159 8.91 -17.12 14.02
C GLU A 159 9.73 -18.37 13.65
N GLY A 160 11.02 -18.33 13.95
CA GLY A 160 11.97 -19.36 13.53
C GLY A 160 11.87 -20.66 14.32
N ASN A 161 11.31 -20.61 15.53
CA ASN A 161 11.14 -21.78 16.40
C ASN A 161 10.15 -22.80 15.85
N SER A 162 9.33 -22.38 14.87
CA SER A 162 8.32 -23.21 14.21
C SER A 162 8.76 -23.75 12.84
N LEU A 163 9.98 -23.43 12.39
CA LEU A 163 10.51 -23.90 11.11
C LEU A 163 11.10 -25.31 11.27
N ASN A 164 10.44 -26.31 10.67
CA ASN A 164 10.90 -27.71 10.69
C ASN A 164 12.15 -27.96 9.82
N ALA A 165 12.58 -26.98 9.02
CA ALA A 165 13.88 -26.99 8.34
C ALA A 165 14.34 -25.54 8.13
N PRO A 166 15.55 -25.15 8.57
CA PRO A 166 16.19 -23.95 8.05
C PRO A 166 16.54 -24.25 6.58
N ASP A 167 15.76 -23.72 5.63
CA ASP A 167 16.16 -23.81 4.23
C ASP A 167 17.48 -23.05 4.06
N ALA A 168 18.48 -23.82 3.64
CA ALA A 168 19.80 -23.39 3.24
C ALA A 168 19.72 -22.26 2.21
N TYR A 169 20.62 -21.29 2.38
CA TYR A 169 20.88 -20.19 1.45
C TYR A 169 21.00 -20.64 0.00
#